data_AF-A0A7V5VVF4-F1
#
_entry.id   AF-A0A7V5VVF4-F1
#
_cell.length_a   1.000
_cell.length_b   1.000
_cell.length_c   1.000
_cell.angle_alpha   90.00
_cell.angle_beta   90.00
_cell.angle_gamma   90.00
#
_symmetry.space_group_name_H-M   'P 1'
#
loop_
_entity.id
_entity.type
_entity.pdbx_description
1 polymer ?
#
loop_
_entity_poly.entity_id
_entity_poly.type
_entity_poly.pdbx_seq_one_letter_code
_entity_poly.pdbx_strand_id
1 'polypeptide(L)'
;MKRYRAVLFLAACAAVVAQQPPEPTKPDEQLTKAEAELRIQEWQAKVSQLQAQLQAVSGEVQRLEAQLQQAIADIRKCNEELYALVGATQADIERFRQRLGQLEGRVREYRGLPDDVLADRRAEIEALERELNTLRGEKIALLPEFYNRIIELAREIRGLYREKREKTYTVGTWARDRDCLWNISGKPDIYADPFQWPKIWIANTDQIRNPDIIYPGQVLRIPPPGPKTPEELRAERSYYRKKRLAQQQSAVPAQQETPQQAAPQTPSKRGE
;
A
#
# COMPACT_ATOMS: atom_id res chain seq x y z
N MET A 1 104.75 14.84 11.93
CA MET A 1 105.39 14.30 13.16
C MET A 1 104.78 14.99 14.38
N LYS A 2 104.30 14.20 15.34
CA LYS A 2 103.70 14.64 16.62
C LYS A 2 104.65 15.55 17.40
N ARG A 3 104.15 16.65 17.97
CA ARG A 3 104.50 17.11 19.33
C ARG A 3 103.32 17.83 19.97
N TYR A 4 102.68 17.12 20.90
CA TYR A 4 101.75 17.68 21.89
C TYR A 4 102.51 18.64 22.82
N ARG A 5 101.94 19.80 23.10
CA ARG A 5 102.14 20.53 24.37
C ARG A 5 100.78 20.96 24.87
N ALA A 6 100.43 20.42 26.04
CA ALA A 6 99.21 20.66 26.77
C ALA A 6 99.13 22.12 27.23
N VAL A 7 97.96 22.75 27.03
CA VAL A 7 97.54 23.92 27.80
C VAL A 7 96.29 23.50 28.56
N LEU A 8 96.41 23.57 29.88
CA LEU A 8 95.39 23.26 30.87
C LEU A 8 94.26 24.29 30.83
N PHE A 9 93.05 23.74 30.97
CA PHE A 9 91.72 24.31 31.09
C PHE A 9 91.58 25.66 31.82
N LEU A 10 90.74 26.52 31.25
CA LEU A 10 89.72 27.27 31.99
C LEU A 10 88.42 27.24 31.17
N ALA A 11 87.69 26.12 31.31
CA ALA A 11 86.32 26.04 30.83
C ALA A 11 85.44 26.86 31.78
N ALA A 12 85.17 28.11 31.41
CA ALA A 12 84.06 28.85 31.98
C ALA A 12 82.76 28.19 31.49
N CYS A 13 82.29 27.19 32.24
CA CYS A 13 80.92 26.73 32.16
C CYS A 13 80.01 27.88 32.63
N ALA A 14 79.66 28.78 31.72
CA ALA A 14 78.47 29.60 31.88
C ALA A 14 77.29 28.62 31.88
N ALA A 15 76.79 28.30 33.08
CA ALA A 15 75.49 27.70 33.23
C ALA A 15 74.47 28.69 32.65
N VAL A 16 74.16 28.55 31.37
CA VAL A 16 72.88 29.01 30.84
C VAL A 16 71.85 28.18 31.59
N VAL A 17 71.33 28.75 32.68
CA VAL A 17 70.09 28.28 33.29
C VAL A 17 69.04 28.49 32.21
N ALA A 18 68.83 27.47 31.39
CA ALA A 18 67.65 27.36 30.57
C ALA A 18 66.48 27.39 31.56
N GLN A 19 65.76 28.51 31.61
CA GLN A 19 64.53 28.64 32.39
C GLN A 19 63.59 27.55 31.87
N GLN A 20 63.48 26.45 32.61
CA GLN A 20 62.47 25.44 32.34
C GLN A 20 61.11 26.11 32.48
N PRO A 21 60.18 25.93 31.53
CA PRO A 21 58.83 26.44 31.69
C PRO A 21 58.25 25.91 33.01
N PRO A 22 57.53 26.76 33.77
CA PRO A 22 56.96 26.35 35.06
C PRO A 22 56.06 25.13 34.88
N GLU A 23 56.14 24.17 35.80
CA GLU A 23 55.27 22.99 35.73
C GLU A 23 53.79 23.40 35.74
N PRO A 24 52.95 22.81 34.87
CA PRO A 24 51.59 23.27 34.62
C PRO A 24 50.66 23.16 35.84
N THR A 25 51.06 22.42 36.88
CA THR A 25 50.30 22.13 38.10
C THR A 25 50.74 22.91 39.34
N LYS A 26 51.80 23.72 39.26
CA LYS A 26 52.21 24.55 40.41
C LYS A 26 51.14 25.62 40.69
N PRO A 27 50.67 25.77 41.96
CA PRO A 27 49.76 26.84 42.36
C PRO A 27 50.39 28.21 42.12
N ASP A 28 49.58 29.18 41.67
CA ASP A 28 50.08 30.49 41.24
C ASP A 28 50.80 31.28 42.36
N GLU A 29 50.43 31.03 43.63
CA GLU A 29 51.05 31.63 44.81
C GLU A 29 52.51 31.19 45.05
N GLN A 30 52.94 30.09 44.44
CA GLN A 30 54.28 29.51 44.61
C GLN A 30 55.22 29.80 43.43
N LEU A 31 54.77 30.57 42.45
CA LEU A 31 55.58 30.96 41.29
C LEU A 31 56.57 32.05 41.68
N THR A 32 57.83 31.89 41.27
CA THR A 32 58.78 33.01 41.28
C THR A 32 58.37 34.06 40.24
N LYS A 33 58.80 35.32 40.41
CA LYS A 33 58.48 36.40 39.47
C LYS A 33 58.81 36.04 38.01
N ALA A 34 59.95 35.42 37.77
CA ALA A 34 60.39 35.01 36.43
C ALA A 34 59.52 33.86 35.85
N GLU A 35 59.15 32.88 36.68
CA GLU A 35 58.23 31.81 36.28
C GLU A 35 56.81 32.34 35.99
N ALA A 36 56.34 33.32 36.78
CA ALA A 36 55.06 33.98 36.56
C ALA A 36 55.04 34.79 35.24
N GLU A 37 56.13 35.51 34.93
CA GLU A 37 56.29 36.23 33.65
C GLU A 37 56.26 35.27 32.45
N LEU A 38 56.95 34.14 32.52
CA LEU A 38 56.91 33.07 31.51
C LEU A 38 55.50 32.50 31.33
N ARG A 39 54.79 32.24 32.44
CA ARG A 39 53.41 31.73 32.40
C ARG A 39 52.43 32.72 31.78
N ILE A 40 52.58 34.02 32.08
CA ILE A 40 51.79 35.08 31.46
C ILE A 40 52.03 35.11 29.95
N GLN A 41 53.29 35.02 29.50
CA GLN A 41 53.64 34.98 28.08
C GLN A 41 53.05 33.75 27.37
N GLU A 42 53.10 32.57 28.00
CA GLU A 42 52.49 31.35 27.46
C GLU A 42 50.96 31.51 27.30
N TRP A 43 50.27 32.01 28.33
CA TRP A 43 48.83 32.25 28.25
C TRP A 43 48.49 33.33 27.22
N GLN A 44 49.28 34.39 27.10
CA GLN A 44 49.11 35.41 26.05
C GLN A 44 49.27 34.79 24.66
N ALA A 45 50.26 33.91 24.47
CA ALA A 45 50.44 33.18 23.21
C ALA A 45 49.27 32.21 22.94
N LYS A 46 48.74 31.55 23.97
CA LYS A 46 47.59 30.65 23.83
C LYS A 46 46.31 31.42 23.50
N VAL A 47 46.07 32.57 24.12
CA VAL A 47 44.93 33.43 23.82
C VAL A 47 45.04 33.96 22.39
N SER A 48 46.22 34.43 21.97
CA SER A 48 46.41 34.93 20.60
C SER A 48 46.23 33.82 19.55
N GLN A 49 46.71 32.61 19.85
CA GLN A 49 46.47 31.43 19.02
C GLN A 49 44.98 31.08 18.91
N LEU A 50 44.26 30.99 20.04
CA LEU A 50 42.83 30.69 20.06
C LEU A 50 42.02 31.79 19.35
N GLN A 51 42.42 33.05 19.51
CA GLN A 51 41.78 34.17 18.83
C GLN A 51 42.00 34.10 17.32
N ALA A 52 43.21 33.74 16.86
CA ALA A 52 43.48 33.51 15.44
C ALA A 52 42.68 32.33 14.88
N GLN A 53 42.57 31.23 15.64
CA GLN A 53 41.74 30.08 15.28
C GLN A 53 40.26 30.45 15.18
N LEU A 54 39.73 31.22 16.14
CA LEU A 54 38.36 31.70 16.12
C LEU A 54 38.09 32.58 14.88
N GLN A 55 39.02 33.46 14.52
CA GLN A 55 38.90 34.31 13.33
C GLN A 55 38.99 33.50 12.03
N ALA A 56 39.83 32.45 11.99
CA ALA A 56 39.91 31.56 10.84
C ALA A 56 38.58 30.80 10.64
N VAL A 57 38.06 30.19 11.71
CA VAL A 57 36.79 29.44 11.67
C VAL A 57 35.62 30.37 11.36
N SER A 58 35.57 31.58 11.93
CA SER A 58 34.49 32.52 11.61
C SER A 58 34.52 32.96 10.14
N GLY A 59 35.72 33.18 9.57
CA GLY A 59 35.88 33.46 8.14
C GLY A 59 35.45 32.28 7.26
N GLU A 60 35.75 31.05 7.66
CA GLU A 60 35.27 29.85 6.97
C GLU A 60 33.74 29.72 6.99
N VAL A 61 33.11 29.97 8.15
CA VAL A 61 31.64 29.97 8.29
C VAL A 61 31.02 31.00 7.35
N GLN A 62 31.51 32.24 7.35
CA GLN A 62 31.01 33.29 6.46
C GLN A 62 31.16 32.90 4.98
N ARG A 63 32.28 32.25 4.61
CA ARG A 63 32.48 31.76 3.25
C ARG A 63 31.49 30.67 2.88
N LEU A 64 31.25 29.71 3.77
CA LEU A 64 30.28 28.63 3.56
C LEU A 64 28.85 29.17 3.46
N GLU A 65 28.49 30.15 4.29
CA GLU A 65 27.20 30.83 4.22
C GLU A 65 27.02 31.54 2.86
N ALA A 66 28.05 32.25 2.38
CA ALA A 66 28.01 32.89 1.06
C ALA A 66 27.87 31.85 -0.07
N GLN A 67 28.61 30.74 -0.01
CA GLN A 67 28.49 29.64 -0.98
C GLN A 67 27.10 29.00 -0.97
N LEU A 68 26.51 28.81 0.21
CA LEU A 68 25.16 28.29 0.35
C LEU A 68 24.12 29.23 -0.27
N GLN A 69 24.22 30.54 -0.01
CA GLN A 69 23.32 31.53 -0.61
C GLN A 69 23.45 31.57 -2.14
N GLN A 70 24.68 31.47 -2.65
CA GLN A 70 24.91 31.40 -4.09
C GLN A 70 24.28 30.14 -4.69
N ALA A 71 24.51 28.96 -4.09
CA ALA A 71 23.90 27.72 -4.57
C ALA A 71 22.36 27.77 -4.54
N ILE A 72 21.76 28.39 -3.52
CA ILE A 72 20.31 28.60 -3.44
C ILE A 72 19.83 29.49 -4.61
N ALA A 73 20.56 30.58 -4.91
CA ALA A 73 20.23 31.47 -6.02
C ALA A 73 20.35 30.75 -7.37
N ASP A 74 21.41 29.95 -7.57
CA ASP A 74 21.64 29.19 -8.79
C ASP A 74 20.53 28.14 -9.00
N ILE A 75 20.13 27.42 -7.95
CA ILE A 75 19.01 26.46 -8.01
C ILE A 75 17.70 27.16 -8.39
N ARG A 76 17.41 28.33 -7.79
CA ARG A 76 16.20 29.10 -8.12
C ARG A 76 16.18 29.49 -9.59
N LYS A 77 17.31 30.00 -10.11
CA LYS A 77 17.46 30.37 -11.51
C LYS A 77 17.26 29.17 -12.45
N CYS A 78 17.88 28.03 -12.16
CA CYS A 78 17.68 26.80 -12.93
C CYS A 78 16.21 26.36 -12.96
N ASN A 79 15.50 26.47 -11.84
CA ASN A 79 14.07 26.13 -11.77
C ASN A 79 13.22 27.11 -12.58
N GLU A 80 13.49 28.41 -12.53
CA GLU A 80 12.80 29.42 -13.34
C GLU A 80 13.00 29.16 -14.84
N GLU A 81 14.22 28.81 -15.26
CA GLU A 81 14.52 28.42 -16.64
C GLU A 81 13.75 27.15 -17.05
N LEU A 82 13.69 26.13 -16.18
CA LEU A 82 12.88 24.92 -16.43
C LEU A 82 11.38 25.23 -16.57
N TYR A 83 10.83 26.09 -15.72
CA TYR A 83 9.43 26.49 -15.81
C TYR A 83 9.14 27.26 -17.10
N ALA A 84 10.07 28.14 -17.51
CA ALA A 84 9.99 28.84 -18.77
C ALA A 84 10.01 27.89 -19.98
N LEU A 85 10.84 26.83 -19.96
CA LEU A 85 10.88 25.80 -21.02
C LEU A 85 9.55 25.06 -21.17
N VAL A 86 8.86 24.80 -20.05
CA VAL A 86 7.54 24.16 -20.04
C VAL A 86 6.41 25.15 -20.38
N GLY A 87 6.70 26.46 -20.37
CA GLY A 87 5.72 27.51 -20.58
C GLY A 87 4.74 27.66 -19.41
N ALA A 88 5.18 27.31 -18.20
CA ALA A 88 4.37 27.34 -16.99
C ALA A 88 4.83 28.48 -16.06
N THR A 89 3.87 29.14 -15.41
CA THR A 89 4.19 30.10 -14.35
C THR A 89 4.40 29.40 -13.01
N GLN A 90 5.05 30.06 -12.06
CA GLN A 90 5.18 29.53 -10.69
C GLN A 90 3.82 29.20 -10.06
N ALA A 91 2.77 29.98 -10.38
CA ALA A 91 1.42 29.71 -9.90
C ALA A 91 0.83 28.42 -10.50
N ASP A 92 1.12 28.12 -11.77
CA ASP A 92 0.67 26.88 -12.42
C ASP A 92 1.37 25.66 -11.83
N ILE A 93 2.67 25.77 -11.55
CA ILE A 93 3.45 24.72 -10.87
C ILE A 93 2.88 24.45 -9.47
N GLU A 94 2.56 25.49 -8.70
CA GLU A 94 1.99 25.31 -7.37
C GLU A 94 0.59 24.68 -7.43
N ARG A 95 -0.24 25.09 -8.39
CA ARG A 95 -1.55 24.43 -8.64
C ARG A 95 -1.38 22.96 -9.03
N PHE A 96 -0.40 22.65 -9.87
CA PHE A 96 -0.09 21.27 -10.24
C PHE A 96 0.38 20.45 -9.03
N ARG A 97 1.29 21.01 -8.22
CA ARG A 97 1.77 20.41 -6.98
C ARG A 97 0.62 20.11 -6.01
N GLN A 98 -0.31 21.04 -5.85
CA GLN A 98 -1.50 20.85 -5.01
C GLN A 98 -2.42 19.74 -5.53
N ARG A 99 -2.72 19.73 -6.84
CA ARG A 99 -3.54 18.68 -7.46
C ARG A 99 -2.88 17.30 -7.31
N LEU A 100 -1.58 17.20 -7.58
CA LEU A 100 -0.82 15.96 -7.40
C LEU A 100 -0.84 15.50 -5.93
N GLY A 101 -0.63 16.42 -4.98
CA GLY A 101 -0.68 16.10 -3.55
C GLY A 101 -2.06 15.65 -3.07
N GLN A 102 -3.14 16.24 -3.59
CA GLN A 102 -4.51 15.78 -3.30
C GLN A 102 -4.77 14.36 -3.85
N LEU A 103 -4.28 14.08 -5.06
CA LEU A 103 -4.38 12.75 -5.66
C LEU A 103 -3.56 11.71 -4.88
N GLU A 104 -2.32 12.03 -4.51
CA GLU A 104 -1.48 11.20 -3.64
C GLU A 104 -2.16 10.90 -2.29
N GLY A 105 -2.81 11.92 -1.69
CA GLY A 105 -3.58 11.77 -0.46
C GLY A 105 -4.71 10.76 -0.61
N ARG A 106 -5.53 10.90 -1.65
CA ARG A 106 -6.62 9.96 -1.93
C ARG A 106 -6.11 8.55 -2.19
N VAL A 107 -5.06 8.37 -3.00
CA VAL A 107 -4.46 7.05 -3.24
C VAL A 107 -4.00 6.39 -1.94
N ARG A 108 -3.41 7.15 -1.02
CA ARG A 108 -3.00 6.66 0.29
C ARG A 108 -4.18 6.18 1.15
N GLU A 109 -5.32 6.86 1.09
CA GLU A 109 -6.54 6.43 1.77
C GLU A 109 -7.02 5.07 1.26
N TYR A 110 -7.07 4.88 -0.07
CA TYR A 110 -7.47 3.59 -0.66
C TYR A 110 -6.47 2.48 -0.36
N ARG A 111 -5.17 2.78 -0.31
CA ARG A 111 -4.14 1.80 0.05
C ARG A 111 -4.34 1.17 1.43
N GLY A 112 -5.01 1.87 2.35
CA GLY A 112 -5.34 1.35 3.68
C GLY A 112 -6.60 0.47 3.74
N LEU A 113 -7.36 0.36 2.66
CA LEU A 113 -8.62 -0.38 2.65
C LEU A 113 -8.42 -1.90 2.43
N PRO A 114 -9.28 -2.74 3.02
CA PRO A 114 -9.34 -4.17 2.71
C PRO A 114 -9.65 -4.47 1.23
N ASP A 115 -9.19 -5.62 0.74
CA ASP A 115 -9.31 -6.03 -0.68
C ASP A 115 -10.76 -6.13 -1.18
N ASP A 116 -11.70 -6.53 -0.32
CA ASP A 116 -13.13 -6.63 -0.64
C ASP A 116 -13.75 -5.24 -0.85
N VAL A 117 -13.44 -4.29 0.03
CA VAL A 117 -13.87 -2.90 -0.10
C VAL A 117 -13.27 -2.25 -1.34
N LEU A 118 -12.00 -2.54 -1.65
CA LEU A 118 -11.35 -2.05 -2.87
C LEU A 118 -12.02 -2.57 -4.15
N ALA A 119 -12.44 -3.84 -4.15
CA ALA A 119 -13.16 -4.42 -5.28
C ALA A 119 -14.52 -3.74 -5.52
N ASP A 120 -15.24 -3.38 -4.44
CA ASP A 120 -16.51 -2.65 -4.54
C ASP A 120 -16.31 -1.19 -4.98
N ARG A 121 -15.19 -0.55 -4.60
CA ARG A 121 -14.84 0.84 -4.96
C ARG A 121 -14.04 0.99 -6.25
N ARG A 122 -14.09 0.00 -7.14
CA ARG A 122 -13.35 0.00 -8.41
C ARG A 122 -13.57 1.26 -9.25
N ALA A 123 -14.79 1.78 -9.33
CA ALA A 123 -15.11 2.98 -10.10
C ALA A 123 -14.37 4.23 -9.60
N GLU A 124 -14.09 4.30 -8.29
CA GLU A 124 -13.32 5.38 -7.68
C GLU A 124 -11.83 5.26 -8.04
N ILE A 125 -11.28 4.04 -8.07
CA ILE A 125 -9.90 3.76 -8.50
C ILE A 125 -9.73 4.15 -9.98
N GLU A 126 -10.69 3.81 -10.84
CA GLU A 126 -10.69 4.23 -12.24
C GLU A 126 -10.75 5.76 -12.39
N ALA A 127 -11.43 6.46 -11.47
CA ALA A 127 -11.43 7.91 -11.45
C ALA A 127 -10.05 8.48 -11.07
N LEU A 128 -9.33 7.88 -10.11
CA LEU A 128 -7.96 8.25 -9.77
C LEU A 128 -7.03 8.08 -10.97
N GLU A 129 -7.16 6.98 -11.70
CA GLU A 129 -6.36 6.74 -12.91
C GLU A 129 -6.65 7.77 -14.00
N ARG A 130 -7.93 8.12 -14.24
CA ARG A 130 -8.29 9.17 -15.20
C ARG A 130 -7.71 10.53 -14.82
N GLU A 131 -7.75 10.88 -13.54
CA GLU A 131 -7.16 12.11 -13.03
C GLU A 131 -5.64 12.12 -13.19
N LEU A 132 -4.98 11.01 -12.85
CA LEU A 132 -3.54 10.85 -13.09
C LEU A 132 -3.19 11.01 -14.57
N ASN A 133 -3.96 10.40 -15.46
CA ASN A 133 -3.74 10.51 -16.91
C ASN A 133 -3.97 11.93 -17.43
N THR A 134 -4.89 12.68 -16.82
CA THR A 134 -5.08 14.10 -17.12
C THR A 134 -3.83 14.89 -16.72
N LEU A 135 -3.31 14.67 -15.51
CA LEU A 135 -2.06 15.31 -15.05
C LEU A 135 -0.86 14.94 -15.93
N ARG A 136 -0.75 13.67 -16.34
CA ARG A 136 0.30 13.19 -17.26
C ARG A 136 0.25 13.82 -18.64
N GLY A 137 -0.92 14.31 -19.07
CA GLY A 137 -1.08 15.02 -20.32
C GLY A 137 -0.55 16.46 -20.29
N GLU A 138 -0.34 17.03 -19.10
CA GLU A 138 0.23 18.36 -18.95
C GLU A 138 1.75 18.32 -19.05
N LYS A 139 2.35 19.30 -19.77
CA LYS A 139 3.81 19.37 -19.94
C LYS A 139 4.56 19.49 -18.60
N ILE A 140 3.90 20.05 -17.58
CA ILE A 140 4.42 20.21 -16.21
C ILE A 140 4.79 18.85 -15.59
N ALA A 141 4.11 17.76 -15.96
CA ALA A 141 4.40 16.42 -15.47
C ALA A 141 5.82 15.90 -15.83
N LEU A 142 6.47 16.50 -16.84
CA LEU A 142 7.82 16.13 -17.26
C LEU A 142 8.91 16.73 -16.38
N LEU A 143 8.57 17.69 -15.51
CA LEU A 143 9.55 18.31 -14.63
C LEU A 143 10.15 17.28 -13.66
N PRO A 144 11.46 17.34 -13.36
CA PRO A 144 12.14 16.37 -12.49
C PRO A 144 11.49 16.21 -11.11
N GLU A 145 10.90 17.27 -10.56
CA GLU A 145 10.19 17.24 -9.27
C GLU A 145 8.99 16.29 -9.29
N PHE A 146 8.26 16.21 -10.40
CA PHE A 146 6.99 15.49 -10.48
C PHE A 146 7.11 14.15 -11.20
N TYR A 147 8.02 14.04 -12.17
CA TYR A 147 8.12 12.88 -13.05
C TYR A 147 8.19 11.55 -12.29
N ASN A 148 9.12 11.44 -11.32
CA ASN A 148 9.27 10.22 -10.54
C ASN A 148 8.05 9.93 -9.66
N ARG A 149 7.48 10.96 -9.02
CA ARG A 149 6.28 10.85 -8.18
C ARG A 149 5.08 10.34 -8.97
N ILE A 150 4.88 10.85 -10.18
CA ILE A 150 3.80 10.44 -11.08
C ILE A 150 3.95 8.97 -11.49
N ILE A 151 5.18 8.49 -11.73
CA ILE A 151 5.44 7.09 -12.07
C ILE A 151 5.14 6.17 -10.88
N GLU A 152 5.59 6.54 -9.69
CA GLU A 152 5.30 5.79 -8.47
C GLU A 152 3.80 5.74 -8.21
N LEU A 153 3.13 6.89 -8.31
CA LEU A 153 1.68 6.99 -8.15
C LEU A 153 0.91 6.15 -9.17
N ALA A 154 1.37 6.10 -10.43
CA ALA A 154 0.79 5.21 -11.45
C ALA A 154 0.90 3.74 -11.05
N ARG A 155 2.04 3.34 -10.49
CA ARG A 155 2.27 1.98 -10.00
C ARG A 155 1.38 1.66 -8.82
N GLU A 156 1.22 2.59 -7.89
CA GLU A 156 0.35 2.44 -6.72
C GLU A 156 -1.11 2.28 -7.14
N ILE A 157 -1.64 3.18 -7.98
CA ILE A 157 -3.02 3.10 -8.49
C ILE A 157 -3.25 1.77 -9.20
N ARG A 158 -2.31 1.33 -10.06
CA ARG A 158 -2.41 0.03 -10.72
C ARG A 158 -2.49 -1.12 -9.70
N GLY A 159 -1.74 -1.01 -8.60
CA GLY A 159 -1.73 -1.97 -7.51
C GLY A 159 -2.99 -1.99 -6.65
N LEU A 160 -3.88 -0.99 -6.77
CA LEU A 160 -5.17 -0.94 -6.05
C LEU A 160 -6.28 -1.72 -6.77
N TYR A 161 -6.14 -2.02 -8.06
CA TYR A 161 -7.15 -2.77 -8.79
C TYR A 161 -7.33 -4.16 -8.17
N ARG A 162 -8.56 -4.44 -7.73
CA ARG A 162 -9.00 -5.75 -7.23
C ARG A 162 -10.23 -6.17 -8.02
N GLU A 163 -10.22 -7.43 -8.45
CA GLU A 163 -11.42 -8.05 -8.98
C GLU A 163 -12.29 -8.51 -7.80
N LYS A 164 -13.61 -8.34 -7.94
CA LYS A 164 -14.55 -8.93 -7.02
C LYS A 164 -14.51 -10.44 -7.21
N ARG A 165 -13.75 -11.13 -6.36
CA ARG A 165 -13.76 -12.59 -6.33
C ARG A 165 -15.12 -13.04 -5.84
N GLU A 166 -15.91 -13.62 -6.73
CA GLU A 166 -17.14 -14.29 -6.35
C GLU A 166 -16.76 -15.45 -5.42
N LYS A 167 -17.43 -15.56 -4.26
CA LYS A 167 -17.24 -16.72 -3.39
C LYS A 167 -17.70 -17.95 -4.17
N THR A 168 -16.92 -19.03 -4.15
CA THR A 168 -17.31 -20.30 -4.75
C THR A 168 -17.40 -21.38 -3.70
N TYR A 169 -18.37 -22.27 -3.84
CA TYR A 169 -18.54 -23.42 -2.96
C TYR A 169 -18.49 -24.71 -3.78
N THR A 170 -17.61 -25.63 -3.38
CA THR A 170 -17.54 -26.97 -3.97
C THR A 170 -18.53 -27.88 -3.25
N VAL A 171 -19.51 -28.38 -4.00
CA VAL A 171 -20.55 -29.28 -3.48
C VAL A 171 -19.90 -30.56 -2.95
N GLY A 172 -20.17 -30.86 -1.69
CA GLY A 172 -19.75 -32.08 -1.02
C GLY A 172 -20.62 -33.28 -1.38
N THR A 173 -20.39 -34.42 -0.72
CA THR A 173 -21.22 -35.60 -0.91
C THR A 173 -22.46 -35.55 -0.01
N TRP A 174 -23.58 -36.08 -0.49
CA TRP A 174 -24.81 -36.18 0.31
C TRP A 174 -24.58 -36.94 1.63
N ALA A 175 -23.78 -38.01 1.59
CA ALA A 175 -23.48 -38.84 2.75
C ALA A 175 -22.69 -38.11 3.84
N ARG A 176 -21.79 -37.20 3.47
CA ARG A 176 -20.93 -36.48 4.41
C ARG A 176 -21.51 -35.13 4.82
N ASP A 177 -21.87 -34.33 3.84
CA ASP A 177 -22.15 -32.91 4.02
C ASP A 177 -23.66 -32.59 3.93
N ARG A 178 -24.47 -33.55 3.42
CA ARG A 178 -25.90 -33.38 3.10
C ARG A 178 -26.15 -32.12 2.28
N ASP A 179 -25.24 -31.84 1.36
CA ASP A 179 -25.28 -30.63 0.56
C ASP A 179 -26.48 -30.66 -0.38
N CYS A 180 -27.35 -29.68 -0.20
CA CYS A 180 -28.40 -29.27 -1.12
C CYS A 180 -28.42 -27.75 -1.12
N LEU A 181 -29.03 -27.10 -2.11
CA LEU A 181 -29.02 -25.63 -2.19
C LEU A 181 -29.51 -24.96 -0.90
N TRP A 182 -30.52 -25.57 -0.24
CA TRP A 182 -31.02 -25.16 1.07
C TRP A 182 -29.97 -25.25 2.17
N ASN A 183 -29.33 -26.41 2.35
CA ASN A 183 -28.33 -26.62 3.40
C ASN A 183 -27.05 -25.80 3.16
N ILE A 184 -26.63 -25.65 1.89
CA ILE A 184 -25.50 -24.81 1.51
C ILE A 184 -25.79 -23.35 1.89
N SER A 185 -26.98 -22.83 1.55
CA SER A 185 -27.37 -21.47 1.95
C SER A 185 -27.47 -21.28 3.47
N GLY A 186 -27.85 -22.33 4.21
CA GLY A 186 -27.94 -22.31 5.66
C GLY A 186 -26.59 -22.36 6.40
N LYS A 187 -25.46 -22.61 5.71
CA LYS A 187 -24.14 -22.62 6.37
C LYS A 187 -23.78 -21.22 6.87
N PRO A 188 -23.17 -21.10 8.07
CA PRO A 188 -22.80 -19.81 8.65
C PRO A 188 -21.79 -19.04 7.79
N ASP A 189 -20.91 -19.76 7.08
CA ASP A 189 -19.88 -19.16 6.21
C ASP A 189 -20.45 -18.65 4.87
N ILE A 190 -21.69 -19.02 4.53
CA ILE A 190 -22.38 -18.68 3.28
C ILE A 190 -23.38 -17.55 3.50
N TYR A 191 -24.58 -17.86 4.00
CA TYR A 191 -25.63 -16.86 4.28
C TYR A 191 -26.22 -16.96 5.68
N ALA A 192 -26.00 -18.07 6.40
CA ALA A 192 -26.71 -18.41 7.64
C ALA A 192 -28.25 -18.40 7.52
N ASP A 193 -28.78 -18.37 6.30
CA ASP A 193 -30.21 -18.28 6.00
C ASP A 193 -30.55 -19.29 4.90
N PRO A 194 -31.19 -20.41 5.25
CA PRO A 194 -31.59 -21.43 4.29
C PRO A 194 -32.60 -20.95 3.24
N PHE A 195 -33.31 -19.85 3.47
CA PHE A 195 -34.25 -19.29 2.50
C PHE A 195 -33.55 -18.58 1.34
N GLN A 196 -32.22 -18.39 1.39
CA GLN A 196 -31.43 -17.77 0.32
C GLN A 196 -31.00 -18.75 -0.78
N TRP A 197 -31.38 -20.02 -0.71
CA TRP A 197 -31.12 -21.01 -1.75
C TRP A 197 -31.47 -20.56 -3.19
N PRO A 198 -32.52 -19.74 -3.46
CA PRO A 198 -32.81 -19.29 -4.83
C PRO A 198 -31.71 -18.41 -5.42
N LYS A 199 -30.93 -17.70 -4.58
CA LYS A 199 -29.78 -16.89 -5.03
C LYS A 199 -28.71 -17.75 -5.68
N ILE A 200 -28.35 -18.85 -5.02
CA ILE A 200 -27.36 -19.81 -5.52
C ILE A 200 -27.89 -20.45 -6.80
N TRP A 201 -29.18 -20.78 -6.85
CA TRP A 201 -29.78 -21.36 -8.05
C TRP A 201 -29.69 -20.40 -9.26
N ILE A 202 -30.16 -19.15 -9.11
CA ILE A 202 -30.17 -18.17 -10.20
C ILE A 202 -28.75 -17.88 -10.73
N ALA A 203 -27.79 -17.69 -9.83
CA ALA A 203 -26.39 -17.43 -10.19
C ALA A 203 -25.68 -18.60 -10.89
N ASN A 204 -26.25 -19.81 -10.81
CA ASN A 204 -25.70 -21.03 -11.41
C ASN A 204 -26.69 -21.72 -12.34
N THR A 205 -27.63 -20.98 -12.95
CA THR A 205 -28.62 -21.54 -13.90
C THR A 205 -27.99 -22.17 -15.14
N ASP A 206 -26.75 -21.79 -15.45
CA ASP A 206 -25.90 -22.41 -16.47
C ASP A 206 -25.50 -23.86 -16.12
N GLN A 207 -25.32 -24.16 -14.83
CA GLN A 207 -24.93 -25.49 -14.33
C GLN A 207 -26.11 -26.28 -13.74
N ILE A 208 -27.07 -25.60 -13.12
CA ILE A 208 -28.19 -26.18 -12.38
C ILE A 208 -29.51 -25.89 -13.10
N ARG A 209 -29.95 -26.87 -13.89
CA ARG A 209 -31.27 -26.83 -14.54
C ARG A 209 -32.41 -27.11 -13.56
N ASN A 210 -32.21 -28.09 -12.66
CA ASN A 210 -33.17 -28.45 -11.63
C ASN A 210 -32.59 -28.10 -10.25
N PRO A 211 -33.22 -27.20 -9.47
CA PRO A 211 -32.70 -26.78 -8.16
C PRO A 211 -32.63 -27.90 -7.13
N ASP A 212 -33.37 -29.00 -7.31
CA ASP A 212 -33.33 -30.15 -6.40
C ASP A 212 -32.15 -31.11 -6.67
N ILE A 213 -31.40 -30.93 -7.78
CA ILE A 213 -30.34 -31.84 -8.21
C ILE A 213 -29.02 -31.08 -8.35
N ILE A 214 -28.08 -31.38 -7.45
CA ILE A 214 -26.68 -30.94 -7.51
C ILE A 214 -25.76 -32.15 -7.33
N TYR A 215 -24.57 -32.10 -7.93
CA TYR A 215 -23.61 -33.21 -7.92
C TYR A 215 -22.36 -32.86 -7.11
N PRO A 216 -21.78 -33.81 -6.36
CA PRO A 216 -20.52 -33.59 -5.66
C PRO A 216 -19.40 -33.19 -6.62
N GLY A 217 -18.56 -32.24 -6.21
CA GLY A 217 -17.47 -31.68 -7.01
C GLY A 217 -17.88 -30.51 -7.91
N GLN A 218 -19.18 -30.19 -8.03
CA GLN A 218 -19.61 -28.97 -8.72
C GLN A 218 -19.15 -27.73 -7.96
N VAL A 219 -18.59 -26.75 -8.70
CA VAL A 219 -18.18 -25.47 -8.13
C VAL A 219 -19.28 -24.44 -8.41
N LEU A 220 -20.02 -24.10 -7.36
CA LEU A 220 -21.13 -23.16 -7.43
C LEU A 220 -20.66 -21.75 -7.08
N ARG A 221 -21.07 -20.76 -7.86
CA ARG A 221 -20.95 -19.33 -7.54
C ARG A 221 -21.89 -18.99 -6.39
N ILE A 222 -21.39 -18.29 -5.40
CA ILE A 222 -22.10 -17.83 -4.21
C ILE A 222 -22.16 -16.29 -4.28
N PRO A 223 -23.31 -15.71 -4.69
CA PRO A 223 -23.54 -14.28 -4.63
C PRO A 223 -23.35 -13.70 -3.22
N PRO A 224 -23.12 -12.39 -3.05
CA PRO A 224 -23.06 -11.78 -1.73
C PRO A 224 -24.40 -11.87 -0.96
N PRO A 225 -24.37 -11.87 0.38
CA PRO A 225 -25.59 -11.82 1.20
C PRO A 225 -26.35 -10.51 0.95
N GLY A 226 -27.69 -10.58 0.91
CA GLY A 226 -28.54 -9.40 0.68
C GLY A 226 -30.01 -9.76 0.45
N PRO A 227 -30.90 -8.76 0.28
CA PRO A 227 -32.30 -9.01 -0.03
C PRO A 227 -32.46 -9.73 -1.36
N LYS A 228 -33.54 -10.50 -1.50
CA LYS A 228 -33.83 -11.24 -2.73
C LYS A 228 -34.23 -10.28 -3.85
N THR A 229 -33.67 -10.45 -5.04
CA THR A 229 -34.07 -9.69 -6.23
C THR A 229 -35.48 -10.12 -6.69
N PRO A 230 -36.20 -9.29 -7.46
CA PRO A 230 -37.50 -9.68 -8.02
C PRO A 230 -37.45 -10.93 -8.91
N GLU A 231 -36.29 -11.25 -9.48
CA GLU A 231 -36.05 -12.46 -10.25
C GLU A 231 -35.93 -13.70 -9.34
N GLU A 232 -35.12 -13.62 -8.30
CA GLU A 232 -34.97 -14.69 -7.29
C GLU A 232 -36.31 -15.02 -6.62
N LEU A 233 -37.10 -14.00 -6.29
CA LEU A 233 -38.46 -14.18 -5.74
C LEU A 233 -39.42 -14.85 -6.73
N ARG A 234 -39.34 -14.52 -8.02
CA ARG A 234 -40.16 -15.17 -9.07
C ARG A 234 -39.75 -16.62 -9.24
N ALA A 235 -38.45 -16.91 -9.23
CA ALA A 235 -37.91 -18.25 -9.34
C ALA A 235 -38.33 -19.13 -8.15
N GLU A 236 -38.24 -18.62 -6.93
CA GLU A 236 -38.73 -19.27 -5.71
C GLU A 236 -40.22 -19.61 -5.80
N ARG A 237 -41.07 -18.63 -6.17
CA ARG A 237 -42.51 -18.84 -6.34
C ARG A 237 -42.82 -19.88 -7.42
N SER A 238 -42.08 -19.85 -8.53
CA SER A 238 -42.22 -20.81 -9.63
C SER A 238 -41.86 -22.22 -9.18
N TYR A 239 -40.76 -22.38 -8.43
CA TYR A 239 -40.34 -23.65 -7.83
C TYR A 239 -41.41 -24.23 -6.92
N TYR A 240 -41.89 -23.47 -5.92
CA TYR A 240 -42.93 -23.97 -5.01
C TYR A 240 -44.25 -24.27 -5.73
N ARG A 241 -44.61 -23.49 -6.78
CA ARG A 241 -45.77 -23.80 -7.62
C ARG A 241 -45.62 -25.15 -8.29
N LYS A 242 -44.49 -25.41 -8.97
CA LYS A 242 -44.21 -26.69 -9.64
C LYS A 242 -44.19 -27.85 -8.66
N LYS A 243 -43.57 -27.66 -7.48
CA LYS A 243 -43.52 -28.68 -6.42
C LYS A 243 -44.91 -29.07 -5.91
N ARG A 244 -45.79 -28.09 -5.66
CA ARG A 244 -47.20 -28.36 -5.27
C ARG A 244 -47.97 -29.10 -6.36
N LEU A 245 -47.81 -28.70 -7.62
CA LEU A 245 -48.46 -29.38 -8.75
C LEU A 245 -47.97 -30.82 -8.88
N ALA A 246 -46.66 -31.06 -8.77
CA ALA A 246 -46.08 -32.40 -8.78
C ALA A 246 -46.59 -33.25 -7.61
N GLN A 247 -46.66 -32.66 -6.40
CA GLN A 247 -47.23 -33.31 -5.23
C GLN A 247 -48.70 -33.68 -5.44
N GLN A 248 -49.51 -32.77 -5.98
CA GLN A 248 -50.92 -33.03 -6.32
C GLN A 248 -51.05 -34.16 -7.34
N GLN A 249 -50.24 -34.16 -8.40
CA GLN A 249 -50.23 -35.23 -9.40
C GLN A 249 -49.83 -36.59 -8.80
N SER A 250 -48.83 -36.62 -7.91
CA SER A 250 -48.43 -37.84 -7.20
C SER A 250 -49.43 -38.29 -6.13
N ALA A 251 -50.22 -37.36 -5.60
CA ALA A 251 -51.25 -37.61 -4.58
C ALA A 251 -52.61 -37.97 -5.18
N VAL A 252 -52.69 -38.23 -6.49
CA VAL A 252 -53.79 -38.95 -7.11
C VAL A 252 -53.41 -40.45 -7.21
N PRO A 253 -53.55 -41.28 -6.15
CA PRO A 253 -53.47 -42.72 -6.31
C PRO A 253 -54.82 -43.29 -6.75
N ALA A 254 -54.81 -44.03 -7.85
CA ALA A 254 -55.58 -45.28 -7.99
C ALA A 254 -57.11 -45.27 -7.71
N GLN A 255 -57.85 -44.23 -8.13
CA GLN A 255 -59.34 -44.23 -8.10
C GLN A 255 -60.01 -44.49 -9.46
N GLN A 256 -59.29 -44.98 -10.48
CA GLN A 256 -59.85 -45.31 -11.79
C GLN A 256 -59.76 -46.79 -12.20
N GLU A 257 -59.44 -47.71 -11.30
CA GLU A 257 -59.54 -49.15 -11.57
C GLU A 257 -60.22 -49.84 -10.38
N THR A 258 -61.54 -50.07 -10.38
CA THR A 258 -62.23 -51.29 -10.87
C THR A 258 -63.70 -51.24 -10.38
N PRO A 259 -64.61 -52.21 -10.68
CA PRO A 259 -64.88 -53.00 -11.90
C PRO A 259 -66.39 -52.99 -12.25
N GLN A 260 -66.80 -53.19 -13.52
CA GLN A 260 -68.20 -53.53 -13.80
C GLN A 260 -68.36 -54.65 -14.83
N GLN A 261 -69.01 -55.71 -14.33
CA GLN A 261 -69.37 -56.98 -14.97
C GLN A 261 -70.42 -56.83 -16.07
N ALA A 262 -70.41 -57.82 -16.99
CA ALA A 262 -71.55 -58.47 -17.66
C ALA A 262 -72.45 -57.60 -18.58
N ALA A 263 -72.87 -57.99 -19.78
CA ALA A 263 -72.86 -59.25 -20.54
C ALA A 263 -73.34 -58.91 -21.99
N PRO A 264 -74.05 -59.79 -22.72
CA PRO A 264 -73.57 -60.82 -23.65
C PRO A 264 -73.94 -60.53 -25.12
N GLN A 265 -73.38 -61.27 -26.09
CA GLN A 265 -74.06 -61.73 -27.32
C GLN A 265 -73.17 -62.63 -28.21
N THR A 266 -73.47 -63.92 -28.19
CA THR A 266 -73.30 -64.86 -29.32
C THR A 266 -74.43 -64.65 -30.35
N PRO A 267 -74.47 -65.34 -31.51
CA PRO A 267 -73.42 -65.99 -32.30
C PRO A 267 -73.49 -65.58 -33.80
N SER A 268 -72.45 -65.83 -34.62
CA SER A 268 -72.64 -65.90 -36.07
C SER A 268 -71.91 -67.09 -36.69
N LYS A 269 -72.71 -67.82 -37.47
CA LYS A 269 -72.46 -69.08 -38.17
C LYS A 269 -71.35 -68.95 -39.23
N ARG A 270 -70.64 -70.04 -39.55
CA ARG A 270 -70.99 -70.97 -40.67
C ARG A 270 -69.76 -71.67 -41.28
N GLY A 271 -69.91 -73.00 -41.45
CA GLY A 271 -69.25 -73.86 -42.47
C GLY A 271 -67.76 -74.14 -42.24
N GLU A 272 -67.25 -75.37 -42.36
CA GLU A 272 -67.72 -76.63 -42.93
C GLU A 272 -67.19 -77.81 -42.10
#